data_AF-K3V879-F1
#
_entry.id   AF-K3V879-F1
#
_cell.length_a   1.000
_cell.length_b   1.000
_cell.length_c   1.000
_cell.angle_alpha   90.00
_cell.angle_beta   90.00
_cell.angle_gamma   90.00
#
_symmetry.space_group_name_H-M   'P 1'
#
loop_
_entity.id
_entity.type
_entity.pdbx_description
1 polymer ?
#
loop_
_entity_poly.entity_id
_entity_poly.type
_entity_poly.pdbx_seq_one_letter_code
_entity_poly.pdbx_strand_id
1 'polypeptide(L)'
;MEDPVTLRCSDSEDKSWQLERRQACSVSPYLARIFNPESTHEAVISNTKHEVLELFCDWAKNPTTLVDSNDNSHMQEPWLSNTAAAWLLGERLKAEDFKKYCMSVFIKNCAFSPFGPWKEIETYARDESPLARFSNHWIAWNISLLEHVPLEYAGLKAVDLAKSVTQYTGDPRDLDKGHWYSSCGDQIGLLCKHHPIAKQKTVDETQTSQGLSAINGELDTK
;
A
#
# COMPACT_ATOMS: atom_id res chain seq x y z
N MET A 1 4.98 -32.41 -9.18
CA MET A 1 4.35 -32.36 -10.51
C MET A 1 4.03 -30.89 -10.71
N GLU A 2 4.64 -30.27 -11.71
CA GLU A 2 4.34 -28.88 -12.09
C GLU A 2 2.94 -28.87 -12.69
N ASP A 3 2.08 -27.98 -12.20
CA ASP A 3 0.70 -27.80 -12.70
C ASP A 3 0.55 -26.32 -13.04
N PRO A 4 1.10 -25.89 -14.19
CA PRO A 4 1.12 -24.50 -14.57
C PRO A 4 -0.28 -24.02 -14.95
N VAL A 5 -0.60 -22.80 -14.53
CA VAL A 5 -1.76 -22.04 -14.99
C VAL A 5 -1.30 -20.76 -15.66
N THR A 6 -2.07 -20.33 -16.66
CA THR A 6 -1.77 -19.18 -17.50
C THR A 6 -2.67 -18.01 -17.13
N LEU A 7 -2.07 -16.85 -16.86
CA LEU A 7 -2.77 -15.58 -16.69
C LEU A 7 -2.54 -14.73 -17.94
N ARG A 8 -3.62 -14.12 -18.44
CA ARG A 8 -3.60 -13.19 -19.57
C ARG A 8 -4.34 -11.92 -19.21
N CYS A 9 -4.01 -10.82 -19.87
CA CYS A 9 -4.73 -9.56 -19.75
C CYS A 9 -5.63 -9.34 -20.97
N SER A 10 -6.71 -8.59 -20.81
CA SER A 10 -7.62 -8.29 -21.93
C SER A 10 -7.06 -7.27 -22.92
N ASP A 11 -6.00 -6.54 -22.56
CA ASP A 11 -5.39 -5.48 -23.39
C ASP A 11 -4.26 -5.97 -24.30
N SER A 12 -3.87 -7.25 -24.19
CA SER A 12 -2.85 -7.86 -25.04
C SER A 12 -3.14 -9.35 -25.24
N GLU A 13 -3.46 -9.73 -26.47
CA GLU A 13 -3.67 -11.14 -26.82
C GLU A 13 -2.34 -11.93 -26.86
N ASP A 14 -1.22 -11.26 -27.12
CA ASP A 14 0.08 -11.91 -27.29
C ASP A 14 0.85 -12.14 -25.99
N LYS A 15 0.43 -11.52 -24.88
CA LYS A 15 1.12 -11.62 -23.59
C LYS A 15 0.41 -12.55 -22.63
N SER A 16 1.20 -13.44 -22.02
CA SER A 16 0.72 -14.39 -21.02
C SER A 16 1.83 -14.70 -20.02
N TRP A 17 1.44 -14.96 -18.77
CA TRP A 17 2.35 -15.32 -17.69
C TRP A 17 1.94 -16.65 -17.09
N GLN A 18 2.92 -17.49 -16.82
CA GLN A 18 2.71 -18.77 -16.15
C GLN A 18 3.05 -18.67 -14.67
N LEU A 19 2.22 -19.29 -13.85
CA LEU A 19 2.43 -19.53 -12.43
C LEU A 19 2.14 -21.00 -12.13
N GLU A 20 2.78 -21.56 -11.11
CA GLU A 20 2.28 -22.83 -10.57
C GLU A 20 0.87 -22.61 -10.01
N ARG A 21 -0.08 -23.53 -10.27
CA ARG A 21 -1.46 -23.42 -9.75
C ARG A 21 -1.45 -23.16 -8.25
N ARG A 22 -0.57 -23.84 -7.51
CA ARG A 22 -0.42 -23.66 -6.07
C ARG A 22 -0.02 -22.23 -5.69
N GLN A 23 0.86 -21.58 -6.46
CA GLN A 23 1.26 -20.18 -6.23
C GLN A 23 0.08 -19.25 -6.51
N ALA A 24 -0.57 -19.39 -7.66
CA ALA A 24 -1.72 -18.56 -8.02
C ALA A 24 -2.86 -18.66 -6.99
N CYS A 25 -3.19 -19.87 -6.57
CA CYS A 25 -4.25 -20.14 -5.60
C CYS A 25 -3.90 -19.69 -4.17
N SER A 26 -2.63 -19.75 -3.76
CA SER A 26 -2.24 -19.35 -2.40
C SER A 26 -2.24 -17.85 -2.20
N VAL A 27 -1.91 -17.08 -3.23
CA VAL A 27 -1.79 -15.61 -3.13
C VAL A 27 -3.10 -14.87 -3.46
N SER A 28 -4.05 -15.53 -4.10
CA SER A 28 -5.31 -14.93 -4.52
C SER A 28 -6.50 -15.89 -4.34
N PRO A 29 -7.42 -15.58 -3.41
CA PRO A 29 -8.69 -16.29 -3.28
C PRO A 29 -9.57 -16.19 -4.54
N TYR A 30 -9.40 -15.15 -5.35
CA TYR A 30 -10.09 -15.04 -6.64
C TYR A 30 -9.56 -16.08 -7.62
N LEU A 31 -8.24 -16.19 -7.79
CA LEU A 31 -7.62 -17.19 -8.65
C LEU A 31 -7.87 -18.61 -8.13
N ALA A 32 -7.87 -18.81 -6.81
CA ALA A 32 -8.25 -20.09 -6.20
C ALA A 32 -9.65 -20.55 -6.60
N ARG A 33 -10.60 -19.63 -6.76
CA ARG A 33 -11.96 -19.96 -7.23
C ARG A 33 -11.98 -20.29 -8.72
N ILE A 34 -11.23 -19.55 -9.54
CA ILE A 34 -11.16 -19.79 -10.98
C ILE A 34 -10.50 -21.13 -11.29
N PHE A 35 -9.39 -21.44 -10.61
CA PHE A 35 -8.62 -22.65 -10.82
C PHE A 35 -9.05 -23.82 -9.93
N ASN A 36 -10.20 -23.71 -9.26
CA ASN A 36 -10.78 -24.81 -8.48
C ASN A 36 -11.10 -26.03 -9.36
N PRO A 37 -11.71 -25.89 -10.55
CA PRO A 37 -11.79 -27.00 -11.48
C PRO A 37 -10.38 -27.31 -12.02
N GLU A 38 -9.91 -28.54 -11.85
CA GLU A 38 -8.61 -28.99 -12.37
C GLU A 38 -8.49 -28.78 -13.88
N SER A 39 -9.61 -28.85 -14.61
CA SER A 39 -9.68 -28.61 -16.06
C SER A 39 -9.43 -27.16 -16.49
N THR A 40 -9.45 -26.20 -15.57
CA THR A 40 -9.21 -24.78 -15.88
C THR A 40 -7.72 -24.47 -15.74
N HIS A 41 -7.07 -24.11 -16.85
CA HIS A 41 -5.64 -23.79 -16.90
C HIS A 41 -5.35 -22.36 -17.36
N GLU A 42 -6.38 -21.58 -17.69
CA GLU A 42 -6.22 -20.20 -18.17
C GLU A 42 -7.22 -19.27 -17.50
N ALA A 43 -6.78 -18.06 -17.15
CA ALA A 43 -7.65 -16.99 -16.68
C ALA A 43 -7.30 -15.67 -17.38
N VAL A 44 -8.34 -15.01 -17.91
CA VAL A 44 -8.21 -13.66 -18.49
C VAL A 44 -8.60 -12.63 -17.43
N ILE A 45 -7.66 -11.73 -17.13
CA ILE A 45 -7.82 -10.64 -16.18
C ILE A 45 -8.21 -9.38 -16.96
N SER A 46 -9.50 -9.04 -16.93
CA SER A 46 -10.04 -7.88 -17.64
C SER A 46 -9.60 -6.55 -17.03
N ASN A 47 -9.66 -5.47 -17.83
CA ASN A 47 -9.45 -4.08 -17.38
C ASN A 47 -8.11 -3.90 -16.64
N THR A 48 -7.04 -4.50 -17.14
CA THR A 48 -5.72 -4.49 -16.52
C THR A 48 -4.68 -4.35 -17.59
N LYS A 49 -3.71 -3.47 -17.39
CA LYS A 49 -2.57 -3.34 -18.30
C LYS A 49 -1.67 -4.57 -18.18
N HIS A 50 -1.11 -5.00 -19.30
CA HIS A 50 -0.19 -6.14 -19.32
C HIS A 50 1.01 -5.96 -18.36
N GLU A 51 1.57 -4.75 -18.23
CA GLU A 51 2.68 -4.46 -17.29
C GLU A 51 2.25 -4.61 -15.83
N VAL A 52 0.99 -4.28 -15.51
CA VAL A 52 0.45 -4.42 -14.15
C VAL A 52 0.26 -5.89 -13.79
N LEU A 53 -0.18 -6.70 -14.75
CA LEU A 53 -0.31 -8.15 -14.57
C LEU A 53 1.07 -8.81 -14.43
N GLU A 54 2.07 -8.37 -15.19
CA GLU A 54 3.46 -8.81 -15.06
C GLU A 54 4.00 -8.59 -13.64
N LEU A 55 3.82 -7.39 -13.08
CA LEU A 55 4.21 -7.06 -11.71
C LEU A 55 3.59 -8.02 -10.67
N PHE A 56 2.30 -8.34 -10.84
CA PHE A 56 1.61 -9.30 -9.97
C PHE A 56 2.19 -10.71 -10.10
N CYS A 57 2.40 -11.18 -11.33
CA CYS A 57 2.94 -12.52 -11.60
C CYS A 57 4.36 -12.68 -11.06
N ASP A 58 5.21 -11.68 -11.24
CA ASP A 58 6.58 -11.71 -10.71
C ASP A 58 6.61 -11.72 -9.19
N TRP A 59 5.77 -10.92 -8.54
CA TRP A 59 5.60 -10.99 -7.09
C TRP A 59 5.04 -12.35 -6.62
N ALA A 60 4.07 -12.92 -7.34
CA ALA A 60 3.41 -14.17 -6.97
C ALA A 60 4.35 -15.39 -6.98
N LYS A 61 5.47 -15.33 -7.71
CA LYS A 61 6.51 -16.36 -7.69
C LYS A 61 7.19 -16.46 -6.32
N ASN A 62 7.38 -15.32 -5.64
CA ASN A 62 8.02 -15.22 -4.33
C ASN A 62 7.26 -14.21 -3.44
N PRO A 63 6.06 -14.57 -2.95
CA PRO A 63 5.18 -13.62 -2.29
C PRO A 63 5.78 -13.11 -0.97
N THR A 64 5.78 -11.81 -0.79
CA THR A 64 6.20 -11.12 0.42
C THR A 64 5.35 -9.88 0.67
N THR A 65 5.23 -9.47 1.93
CA THR A 65 4.64 -8.17 2.31
C THR A 65 5.70 -7.11 2.59
N LEU A 66 6.97 -7.53 2.67
CA LEU A 66 8.10 -6.67 3.01
C LEU A 66 8.77 -6.16 1.73
N VAL A 67 8.99 -4.86 1.70
CA VAL A 67 9.85 -4.20 0.70
C VAL A 67 11.17 -3.93 1.39
N ASP A 68 12.26 -4.44 0.82
CA ASP A 68 13.61 -4.15 1.31
C ASP A 68 13.89 -2.65 1.14
N SER A 69 14.29 -2.00 2.23
CA SER A 69 14.64 -0.58 2.23
C SER A 69 15.83 -0.30 1.31
N ASN A 70 16.77 -1.24 1.20
CA ASN A 70 17.98 -1.11 0.40
C ASN A 70 17.78 -1.45 -1.08
N ASP A 71 16.64 -2.05 -1.44
CA ASP A 71 16.34 -2.42 -2.81
C ASP A 71 15.72 -1.25 -3.59
N ASN A 72 16.52 -0.67 -4.48
CA ASN A 72 16.13 0.44 -5.35
C ASN A 72 15.47 -0.02 -6.66
N SER A 73 15.34 -1.33 -6.91
CA SER A 73 14.67 -1.85 -8.12
C SER A 73 13.23 -1.33 -8.25
N HIS A 74 12.56 -1.13 -7.12
CA HIS A 74 11.21 -0.59 -7.05
C HIS A 74 11.12 0.90 -7.37
N MET A 75 12.22 1.65 -7.30
CA MET A 75 12.28 3.08 -7.66
C MET A 75 12.49 3.30 -9.16
N GLN A 76 12.25 2.29 -9.99
CA GLN A 76 12.39 2.32 -11.44
C GLN A 76 11.09 1.88 -12.12
N GLU A 77 11.02 2.08 -13.44
CA GLU A 77 9.94 1.50 -14.23
C GLU A 77 10.05 -0.03 -14.26
N PRO A 78 8.92 -0.77 -14.27
CA PRO A 78 7.56 -0.26 -14.41
C PRO A 78 6.86 0.14 -13.10
N TRP A 79 7.51 -0.02 -11.93
CA TRP A 79 6.88 0.22 -10.63
C TRP A 79 6.45 1.69 -10.46
N LEU A 80 7.28 2.67 -10.81
CA LEU A 80 6.95 4.09 -10.65
C LEU A 80 5.59 4.46 -11.27
N SER A 81 5.35 4.04 -12.52
CA SER A 81 4.12 4.38 -13.23
C SER A 81 2.93 3.47 -12.92
N ASN A 82 3.16 2.26 -12.39
CA ASN A 82 2.12 1.24 -12.29
C ASN A 82 1.80 0.75 -10.87
N THR A 83 2.47 1.24 -9.82
CA THR A 83 2.24 0.74 -8.46
C THR A 83 0.79 0.94 -7.99
N ALA A 84 0.18 2.09 -8.30
CA ALA A 84 -1.22 2.37 -7.95
C ALA A 84 -2.18 1.38 -8.67
N ALA A 85 -1.99 1.18 -9.97
CA ALA A 85 -2.73 0.20 -10.75
C ALA A 85 -2.54 -1.23 -10.24
N ALA A 86 -1.33 -1.58 -9.82
CA ALA A 86 -1.02 -2.88 -9.22
C ALA A 86 -1.75 -3.09 -7.89
N TRP A 87 -1.84 -2.06 -7.04
CA TRP A 87 -2.64 -2.12 -5.83
C TRP A 87 -4.13 -2.36 -6.14
N LEU A 88 -4.68 -1.65 -7.12
CA LEU A 88 -6.07 -1.82 -7.59
C LEU A 88 -6.32 -3.21 -8.20
N LEU A 89 -5.32 -3.77 -8.90
CA LEU A 89 -5.36 -5.16 -9.34
C LEU A 89 -5.43 -6.11 -8.14
N GLY A 90 -4.58 -5.91 -7.13
CA GLY A 90 -4.60 -6.69 -5.90
C GLY A 90 -5.95 -6.69 -5.20
N GLU A 91 -6.65 -5.55 -5.21
CA GLU A 91 -8.02 -5.46 -4.69
C GLU A 91 -9.00 -6.36 -5.46
N ARG A 92 -8.98 -6.29 -6.79
CA ARG A 92 -9.86 -7.11 -7.65
C ARG A 92 -9.57 -8.60 -7.54
N LEU A 93 -8.29 -8.96 -7.46
CA LEU A 93 -7.84 -10.35 -7.27
C LEU A 93 -7.97 -10.82 -5.81
N LYS A 94 -8.41 -9.97 -4.89
CA LYS A 94 -8.47 -10.27 -3.44
C LYS A 94 -7.12 -10.71 -2.86
N ALA A 95 -6.02 -10.22 -3.42
CA ALA A 95 -4.65 -10.53 -3.01
C ALA A 95 -4.19 -9.52 -1.93
N GLU A 96 -4.56 -9.78 -0.68
CA GLU A 96 -4.32 -8.85 0.44
C GLU A 96 -2.84 -8.54 0.67
N ASP A 97 -1.96 -9.55 0.58
CA ASP A 97 -0.54 -9.35 0.79
C ASP A 97 0.12 -8.60 -0.37
N PHE A 98 -0.38 -8.79 -1.60
CA PHE A 98 0.04 -7.98 -2.74
C PHE A 98 -0.35 -6.52 -2.58
N LYS A 99 -1.56 -6.22 -2.07
CA LYS A 99 -1.96 -4.84 -1.76
C LYS A 99 -1.04 -4.19 -0.74
N LYS A 100 -0.70 -4.88 0.35
CA LYS A 100 0.24 -4.37 1.37
C LYS A 100 1.63 -4.10 0.80
N TYR A 101 2.08 -5.00 -0.08
CA TYR A 101 3.33 -4.86 -0.79
C TYR A 101 3.31 -3.64 -1.73
N CYS A 102 2.30 -3.53 -2.61
CA CYS A 102 2.15 -2.38 -3.51
C CYS A 102 2.03 -1.06 -2.74
N MET A 103 1.31 -1.04 -1.62
CA MET A 103 1.23 0.14 -0.75
C MET A 103 2.61 0.55 -0.22
N SER A 104 3.42 -0.43 0.18
CA SER A 104 4.79 -0.18 0.63
C SER A 104 5.67 0.41 -0.48
N VAL A 105 5.56 -0.14 -1.69
CA VAL A 105 6.28 0.37 -2.86
C VAL A 105 5.79 1.79 -3.19
N PHE A 106 4.48 2.05 -3.13
CA PHE A 106 3.91 3.35 -3.46
C PHE A 106 4.36 4.43 -2.48
N ILE A 107 4.32 4.16 -1.17
CA ILE A 107 4.81 5.08 -0.14
C ILE A 107 6.31 5.35 -0.34
N LYS A 108 7.11 4.33 -0.68
CA LYS A 108 8.55 4.50 -0.97
C LYS A 108 8.79 5.40 -2.19
N ASN A 109 7.93 5.33 -3.18
CA ASN A 109 8.09 5.99 -4.47
C ASN A 109 7.30 7.30 -4.64
N CYS A 110 6.43 7.66 -3.70
CA CYS A 110 5.48 8.77 -3.87
C CYS A 110 6.13 10.11 -4.27
N ALA A 111 7.32 10.42 -3.73
CA ALA A 111 8.03 11.63 -4.10
C ALA A 111 8.55 11.66 -5.56
N PHE A 112 8.68 10.49 -6.19
CA PHE A 112 9.17 10.32 -7.56
C PHE A 112 8.07 9.88 -8.53
N SER A 113 6.85 9.66 -8.04
CA SER A 113 5.76 9.13 -8.86
C SER A 113 5.28 10.20 -9.85
N PRO A 114 5.13 9.87 -11.14
CA PRO A 114 4.58 10.81 -12.12
C PRO A 114 3.11 11.13 -11.80
N PHE A 115 2.50 12.06 -12.53
CA PHE A 115 1.11 12.45 -12.27
C PHE A 115 0.11 11.29 -12.46
N GLY A 116 0.38 10.37 -13.39
CA GLY A 116 -0.51 9.27 -13.78
C GLY A 116 -1.10 8.45 -12.61
N PRO A 117 -0.26 7.85 -11.75
CA PRO A 117 -0.70 7.12 -10.56
C PRO A 117 -1.70 7.88 -9.66
N TRP A 118 -1.50 9.18 -9.43
CA TRP A 118 -2.39 9.98 -8.58
C TRP A 118 -3.79 10.10 -9.19
N LYS A 119 -3.85 10.38 -10.49
CA LYS A 119 -5.11 10.43 -11.24
C LYS A 119 -5.81 9.07 -11.27
N GLU A 120 -5.04 7.99 -11.36
CA GLU A 120 -5.57 6.62 -11.35
C GLU A 120 -6.23 6.29 -10.00
N ILE A 121 -5.63 6.71 -8.89
CA ILE A 121 -6.21 6.56 -7.55
C ILE A 121 -7.53 7.34 -7.44
N GLU A 122 -7.55 8.62 -7.81
CA GLU A 122 -8.77 9.45 -7.77
C GLU A 122 -9.92 8.85 -8.61
N THR A 123 -9.58 8.21 -9.73
CA THR A 123 -10.59 7.69 -10.67
C THR A 123 -11.16 6.34 -10.23
N TYR A 124 -10.35 5.45 -9.66
CA TYR A 124 -10.72 4.04 -9.50
C TYR A 124 -10.64 3.49 -8.07
N ALA A 125 -9.90 4.14 -7.17
CA ALA A 125 -9.85 3.70 -5.78
C ALA A 125 -11.14 4.13 -5.05
N ARG A 126 -11.59 3.31 -4.10
CA ARG A 126 -12.65 3.74 -3.17
C ARG A 126 -12.12 4.83 -2.26
N ASP A 127 -12.94 5.82 -1.94
CA ASP A 127 -12.55 6.99 -1.14
C ASP A 127 -11.97 6.59 0.23
N GLU A 128 -12.53 5.56 0.88
CA GLU A 128 -12.10 5.03 2.17
C GLU A 128 -10.94 4.04 2.10
N SER A 129 -10.44 3.74 0.89
CA SER A 129 -9.35 2.78 0.71
C SER A 129 -8.03 3.31 1.30
N PRO A 130 -7.15 2.43 1.80
CA PRO A 130 -5.82 2.82 2.29
C PRO A 130 -5.02 3.63 1.26
N LEU A 131 -5.13 3.26 -0.02
CA LEU A 131 -4.43 3.92 -1.12
C LEU A 131 -4.96 5.34 -1.35
N ALA A 132 -6.29 5.52 -1.42
CA ALA A 132 -6.90 6.84 -1.57
C ALA A 132 -6.59 7.76 -0.39
N ARG A 133 -6.69 7.24 0.85
CA ARG A 133 -6.33 7.98 2.06
C ARG A 133 -4.90 8.49 2.03
N PHE A 134 -3.92 7.61 1.81
CA PHE A 134 -2.52 8.02 1.72
C PHE A 134 -2.30 9.04 0.61
N SER A 135 -2.84 8.77 -0.58
CA SER A 135 -2.72 9.66 -1.74
C SER A 135 -3.23 11.07 -1.45
N ASN A 136 -4.45 11.16 -0.94
CA ASN A 136 -5.09 12.42 -0.60
C ASN A 136 -4.27 13.22 0.41
N HIS A 137 -3.78 12.54 1.44
CA HIS A 137 -2.98 13.18 2.47
C HIS A 137 -1.58 13.56 2.00
N TRP A 138 -0.91 12.74 1.20
CA TRP A 138 0.40 13.04 0.62
C TRP A 138 0.32 14.26 -0.30
N ILE A 139 -0.67 14.31 -1.19
CA ILE A 139 -0.88 15.45 -2.09
C ILE A 139 -1.24 16.70 -1.29
N ALA A 140 -2.17 16.59 -0.32
CA ALA A 140 -2.56 17.72 0.53
C ALA A 140 -1.36 18.31 1.29
N TRP A 141 -0.54 17.45 1.89
CA TRP A 141 0.67 17.85 2.59
C TRP A 141 1.67 18.52 1.63
N ASN A 142 1.96 17.94 0.47
CA ASN A 142 2.87 18.56 -0.50
C ASN A 142 2.37 19.91 -1.00
N ILE A 143 1.08 20.02 -1.35
CA ILE A 143 0.49 21.27 -1.80
C ILE A 143 0.58 22.36 -0.73
N SER A 144 0.40 22.01 0.55
CA SER A 144 0.51 22.98 1.65
C SER A 144 1.91 23.61 1.79
N LEU A 145 2.94 22.96 1.23
CA LEU A 145 4.33 23.44 1.22
C LEU A 145 4.65 24.30 0.00
N LEU A 146 3.75 24.36 -0.99
CA LEU A 146 3.93 25.12 -2.22
C LEU A 146 3.26 26.49 -2.11
N GLU A 147 3.86 27.51 -2.73
CA GLU A 147 3.21 28.83 -2.85
C GLU A 147 1.98 28.79 -3.77
N HIS A 148 1.99 27.87 -4.75
CA HIS A 148 0.94 27.70 -5.75
C HIS A 148 0.63 26.22 -6.01
N VAL A 149 -0.65 25.90 -6.22
CA VAL A 149 -1.11 24.56 -6.59
C VAL A 149 -0.75 24.30 -8.06
N PRO A 150 -0.02 23.22 -8.40
CA PRO A 150 0.23 22.89 -9.80
C PRO A 150 -1.06 22.53 -10.52
N LEU A 151 -1.18 22.93 -11.79
CA LEU A 151 -2.42 22.82 -12.58
C LEU A 151 -2.92 21.37 -12.68
N GLU A 152 -2.02 20.39 -12.77
CA GLU A 152 -2.43 18.99 -12.84
C GLU A 152 -3.16 18.51 -11.57
N TYR A 153 -2.89 19.11 -10.40
CA TYR A 153 -3.53 18.74 -9.14
C TYR A 153 -4.80 19.54 -8.86
N ALA A 154 -5.04 20.67 -9.55
CA ALA A 154 -6.09 21.64 -9.21
C ALA A 154 -7.53 21.07 -9.17
N GLY A 155 -7.77 19.90 -9.79
CA GLY A 155 -9.06 19.21 -9.79
C GLY A 155 -9.17 18.02 -8.82
N LEU A 156 -8.14 17.71 -8.04
CA LEU A 156 -8.17 16.56 -7.12
C LEU A 156 -8.80 16.93 -5.77
N LYS A 157 -9.50 15.97 -5.14
CA LYS A 157 -10.07 16.13 -3.78
C LYS A 157 -9.01 16.54 -2.75
N ALA A 158 -7.76 16.09 -2.96
CA ALA A 158 -6.62 16.42 -2.12
C ALA A 158 -6.33 17.93 -1.99
N VAL A 159 -6.70 18.74 -2.99
CA VAL A 159 -6.49 20.20 -2.95
C VAL A 159 -7.34 20.84 -1.86
N ASP A 160 -8.58 20.39 -1.69
CA ASP A 160 -9.44 20.89 -0.62
C ASP A 160 -8.93 20.46 0.76
N LEU A 161 -8.37 19.25 0.87
CA LEU A 161 -7.74 18.77 2.09
C LEU A 161 -6.50 19.58 2.48
N ALA A 162 -5.78 20.17 1.52
CA ALA A 162 -4.60 21.01 1.80
C ALA A 162 -4.94 22.21 2.71
N LYS A 163 -6.18 22.73 2.65
CA LYS A 163 -6.66 23.82 3.52
C LYS A 163 -6.73 23.43 5.01
N SER A 164 -6.80 22.14 5.30
CA SER A 164 -6.87 21.56 6.64
C SER A 164 -5.49 21.20 7.19
N VAL A 165 -4.44 21.31 6.38
CA VAL A 165 -3.07 21.03 6.80
C VAL A 165 -2.58 22.16 7.69
N THR A 166 -1.96 21.80 8.82
CA THR A 166 -1.44 22.76 9.80
C THR A 166 0.04 22.50 10.06
N GLN A 167 0.70 23.38 10.82
CA GLN A 167 2.07 23.16 11.29
C GLN A 167 2.25 21.88 12.13
N TYR A 168 1.17 21.25 12.59
CA TYR A 168 1.19 19.99 13.35
C TYR A 168 0.90 18.76 12.48
N THR A 169 0.67 18.94 11.19
CA THR A 169 0.49 17.82 10.26
C THR A 169 1.86 17.33 9.81
N GLY A 170 2.23 16.13 10.23
CA GLY A 170 3.49 15.49 9.87
C GLY A 170 3.50 14.97 8.44
N ASP A 171 4.69 14.60 7.95
CA ASP A 171 4.84 13.89 6.69
C ASP A 171 4.10 12.54 6.76
N PRO A 172 3.14 12.27 5.85
CA PRO A 172 2.39 11.01 5.83
C PRO A 172 3.29 9.75 5.76
N ARG A 173 4.51 9.86 5.20
CA ARG A 173 5.46 8.75 5.09
C ARG A 173 6.02 8.31 6.44
N ASP A 174 5.99 9.16 7.45
CA ASP A 174 6.51 8.85 8.79
C ASP A 174 5.58 7.93 9.59
N LEU A 175 4.32 7.80 9.17
CA LEU A 175 3.35 6.92 9.82
C LEU A 175 3.64 5.45 9.51
N ASP A 176 3.38 4.58 10.49
CA ASP A 176 3.38 3.13 10.24
C ASP A 176 2.42 2.81 9.08
N LYS A 177 2.83 1.96 8.15
CA LYS A 177 2.00 1.51 7.02
C LYS A 177 0.64 0.98 7.47
N GLY A 178 0.55 0.35 8.64
CA GLY A 178 -0.70 -0.11 9.25
C GLY A 178 -1.71 1.01 9.52
N HIS A 179 -1.25 2.26 9.63
CA HIS A 179 -2.09 3.44 9.78
C HIS A 179 -3.17 3.52 8.70
N TRP A 180 -2.78 3.38 7.44
CA TRP A 180 -3.66 3.54 6.28
C TRP A 180 -4.75 2.48 6.20
N TYR A 181 -4.51 1.32 6.81
CA TYR A 181 -5.46 0.22 6.92
C TYR A 181 -6.33 0.29 8.18
N SER A 182 -6.06 1.26 9.07
CA SER A 182 -6.74 1.38 10.36
C SER A 182 -7.85 2.43 10.32
N SER A 183 -8.70 2.43 11.35
CA SER A 183 -9.77 3.42 11.50
C SER A 183 -9.30 4.85 11.68
N CYS A 184 -8.04 5.07 12.09
CA CYS A 184 -7.48 6.42 12.17
C CYS A 184 -6.78 6.85 10.87
N GLY A 185 -6.90 6.10 9.77
CA GLY A 185 -6.25 6.40 8.49
C GLY A 185 -6.62 7.74 7.85
N ASP A 186 -7.70 8.37 8.34
CA ASP A 186 -8.15 9.72 7.92
C ASP A 186 -7.53 10.83 8.79
N GLN A 187 -6.68 10.50 9.76
CA GLN A 187 -6.14 11.43 10.77
C GLN A 187 -4.61 11.45 10.81
N ILE A 188 -4.00 12.54 10.36
CA ILE A 188 -2.54 12.76 10.38
C ILE A 188 -2.15 13.70 11.51
N GLY A 189 -2.49 13.29 12.73
CA GLY A 189 -2.08 13.98 13.95
C GLY A 189 -0.84 13.35 14.57
N LEU A 190 0.03 14.15 15.19
CA LEU A 190 1.17 13.70 15.99
C LEU A 190 0.80 12.77 17.16
N LEU A 191 -0.48 12.79 17.57
CA LEU A 191 -1.04 11.96 18.64
C LEU A 191 -1.61 10.63 18.14
N CYS A 192 -1.57 10.37 16.83
CA CYS A 192 -1.98 9.08 16.29
C CYS A 192 -1.06 7.97 16.82
N LYS A 193 -1.64 6.86 17.32
CA LYS A 193 -0.87 5.70 17.83
C LYS A 193 0.08 5.06 16.81
N HIS A 194 -0.13 5.35 15.53
CA HIS A 194 0.73 4.87 14.44
C HIS A 194 1.86 5.84 14.11
N HIS A 195 1.91 7.01 14.77
CA HIS A 195 3.00 7.96 14.65
C HIS A 195 4.21 7.50 15.50
N PRO A 196 5.45 7.58 14.99
CA PRO A 196 6.65 7.16 15.73
C PRO A 196 6.79 7.81 17.11
N ILE A 197 6.49 9.11 17.21
CA ILE A 197 6.49 9.87 18.47
C ILE A 197 5.51 9.30 19.50
N ALA A 198 4.30 8.92 19.08
CA ALA A 198 3.31 8.34 19.98
C ALA A 198 3.75 6.95 20.44
N LYS A 199 4.37 6.15 19.55
CA LYS A 199 4.94 4.86 19.92
C LYS A 199 6.05 4.99 20.97
N GLN A 200 6.96 5.96 20.80
CA GLN A 200 8.02 6.24 21.79
C GLN A 200 7.43 6.60 23.15
N LYS A 201 6.42 7.48 23.20
CA LYS A 201 5.73 7.83 24.46
C LYS A 201 5.09 6.63 25.14
N THR A 202 4.39 5.75 24.40
CA THR A 202 3.83 4.52 25.00
C THR A 202 4.89 3.56 25.50
N VAL A 203 6.05 3.45 24.84
CA VAL A 203 7.16 2.61 25.32
C VAL A 203 7.75 3.19 26.60
N ASP A 204 7.98 4.50 26.65
CA ASP A 204 8.52 5.19 27.83
C ASP A 204 7.55 5.11 29.02
N GLU A 205 6.24 5.27 28.80
CA GLU A 205 5.21 5.13 29.84
C GLU A 205 5.11 3.69 30.36
N THR A 206 5.22 2.70 29.47
CA THR A 206 5.20 1.28 29.85
C THR A 206 6.46 0.91 30.66
N GLN A 207 7.63 1.41 30.27
CA GLN A 207 8.88 1.20 31.01
C GLN A 207 8.89 1.93 32.37
N THR A 208 8.33 3.13 32.44
CA THR A 208 8.21 3.89 33.69
C THR A 208 7.24 3.21 34.67
N SER A 209 6.13 2.65 34.19
CA SER A 209 5.18 1.90 35.01
C SER A 209 5.75 0.57 35.53
N GLN A 210 6.55 -0.13 34.73
CA GLN A 210 7.25 -1.34 35.17
C GLN A 210 8.38 -1.04 36.16
N GLY A 211 9.12 0.07 35.97
CA GLY A 211 10.10 0.56 36.93
C GLY A 211 9.50 0.94 38.29
N LEU A 212 8.33 1.59 38.31
CA LEU A 212 7.62 1.93 39.54
C LEU A 212 7.03 0.72 40.27
N SER A 213 6.62 -0.33 39.54
CA SER A 213 6.16 -1.59 40.13
C SER A 213 7.30 -2.40 40.78
N ALA A 214 8.54 -2.26 40.29
CA ALA A 214 9.71 -2.90 40.88
C ALA A 214 10.17 -2.22 42.18
N ILE A 215 10.02 -0.89 42.28
CA ILE A 215 10.44 -0.11 43.47
C ILE A 215 9.45 -0.32 44.64
N ASN A 216 8.16 -0.51 44.36
CA ASN A 216 7.15 -0.76 45.40
C ASN A 216 7.13 -2.21 45.92
N GLY A 217 7.85 -3.15 45.28
CA GLY A 217 7.96 -4.54 45.74
C GLY A 217 9.05 -4.80 46.78
N GLU A 218 9.97 -3.85 47.01
CA GLU A 218 11.09 -4.00 47.94
C GLU A 218 10.87 -3.35 49.33
N LEU A 219 9.74 -2.68 49.55
CA LEU A 219 9.45 -1.97 50.81
C LEU A 219 8.59 -2.74 51.83
N ASP A 220 8.06 -3.93 51.49
CA ASP A 220 7.15 -4.71 52.34
C ASP A 220 7.78 -5.97 52.98
N THR A 221 9.08 -5.93 53.30
CA THR A 221 9.70 -6.96 54.15
C THR A 221 10.62 -6.36 55.21
N LYS A 222 10.03 -5.81 56.28
CA LYS A 222 10.63 -5.76 57.62
C LYS A 222 9.59 -5.88 58.71
#